data_AF-A0A226F0C5-F1
#
_entry.id   AF-A0A226F0C5-F1
#
_cell.length_a   1.000
_cell.length_b   1.000
_cell.length_c   1.000
_cell.angle_alpha   90.00
_cell.angle_beta   90.00
_cell.angle_gamma   90.00
#
_symmetry.space_group_name_H-M   'P 1'
#
loop_
_entity.id
_entity.type
_entity.pdbx_description
1 polymer ?
#
loop_
_entity_poly.entity_id
_entity_poly.type
_entity_poly.pdbx_seq_one_letter_code
_entity_poly.pdbx_strand_id
1 'polypeptide(L)'
;MAPRKKIKEGEVASTKIGDEAATKTRRCWTSKEIESVLQHLVDVIKSGKCIEKPNATSFYATLLQKVILPDCSSSQVHHQVGNLKKKYQQTLTWRSQTGQGVLAEHGEQYFKDTIKQMCPHFDTLDEIFGEKLSINPPFTLDSSEINNDSGQQVPADNFFDLNDHLTNVQEVGPSQDNPIIRTGTKRKSRSPIPSSGSKALSDLIIMRQEMHKADIEFQREKWDFDKHQKELQLELQKQQFEVEKEVKFKQFELEQEKIRNQFEVEKYRIDQEMKFKLEIAKLRTPVQNN
;
A
#
# COMPACT_ATOMS: atom_id res chain seq x y z
N MET A 1 -51.05 18.55 -35.40
CA MET A 1 -52.06 17.60 -34.90
C MET A 1 -51.69 17.21 -33.48
N ALA A 2 -52.52 17.63 -32.51
CA ALA A 2 -52.38 17.29 -31.10
C ALA A 2 -53.31 16.12 -30.74
N PRO A 3 -52.93 15.29 -29.74
CA PRO A 3 -53.92 14.64 -28.88
C PRO A 3 -53.52 14.82 -27.40
N ARG A 4 -54.30 15.59 -26.64
CA ARG A 4 -55.45 15.18 -25.79
C ARG A 4 -55.08 14.38 -24.53
N LYS A 5 -55.17 15.13 -23.42
CA LYS A 5 -55.30 14.76 -22.01
C LYS A 5 -56.18 13.53 -21.75
N LYS A 6 -55.78 12.70 -20.78
CA LYS A 6 -56.71 12.12 -19.79
C LYS A 6 -56.08 12.17 -18.40
N ILE A 7 -56.69 13.00 -17.57
CA ILE A 7 -56.57 13.04 -16.11
C ILE A 7 -57.35 11.83 -15.57
N LYS A 8 -56.79 11.13 -14.58
CA LYS A 8 -57.54 10.18 -13.76
C LYS A 8 -57.15 10.41 -12.30
N GLU A 9 -57.99 11.19 -11.63
CA GLU A 9 -58.10 11.22 -10.18
C GLU A 9 -58.66 9.87 -9.69
N GLY A 10 -58.19 9.45 -8.52
CA GLY A 10 -58.51 8.15 -7.93
C GLY A 10 -57.81 7.97 -6.60
N GLU A 11 -58.21 8.80 -5.65
CA GLU A 11 -57.96 8.71 -4.21
C GLU A 11 -58.55 7.40 -3.63
N VAL A 12 -57.72 6.58 -2.97
CA VAL A 12 -58.15 5.77 -1.82
C VAL A 12 -56.99 5.68 -0.84
N ALA A 13 -57.10 6.44 0.25
CA ALA A 13 -56.30 6.28 1.44
C ALA A 13 -56.59 4.90 2.06
N SER A 14 -55.54 4.09 2.24
CA SER A 14 -55.61 2.86 3.02
C SER A 14 -54.43 2.84 3.97
N THR A 15 -54.66 3.39 5.16
CA THR A 15 -53.75 3.38 6.30
C THR A 15 -53.63 1.95 6.82
N LYS A 16 -52.66 1.20 6.27
CA LYS A 16 -52.18 -0.03 6.89
C LYS A 16 -51.10 0.35 7.91
N ILE A 17 -51.47 0.34 9.18
CA ILE A 17 -50.53 0.23 10.29
C ILE A 17 -50.01 -1.22 10.24
N GLY A 18 -48.92 -1.41 9.51
CA GLY A 18 -48.13 -2.64 9.52
C GLY A 18 -46.87 -2.35 10.30
N ASP A 19 -46.53 -3.25 11.23
CA ASP A 19 -45.28 -3.25 11.98
C ASP A 19 -44.08 -2.95 11.06
N GLU A 20 -43.58 -1.72 11.13
CA GLU A 20 -42.31 -1.31 10.54
C GLU A 20 -41.20 -2.02 11.30
N ALA A 21 -40.88 -3.24 10.88
CA ALA A 21 -39.54 -3.77 11.03
C ALA A 21 -38.62 -2.79 10.30
N ALA A 22 -38.10 -1.80 11.04
CA ALA A 22 -37.19 -0.78 10.56
C ALA A 22 -35.98 -1.46 9.89
N THR A 23 -36.08 -1.66 8.58
CA THR A 23 -34.97 -2.13 7.77
C THR A 23 -33.93 -1.02 7.83
N LYS A 24 -32.91 -1.21 8.68
CA LYS A 24 -31.79 -0.28 8.82
C LYS A 24 -31.22 -0.01 7.44
N THR A 25 -31.64 1.10 6.84
CA THR A 25 -31.21 1.50 5.52
C THR A 25 -29.73 1.84 5.65
N ARG A 26 -28.89 1.18 4.84
CA ARG A 26 -27.45 1.44 4.87
C ARG A 26 -27.23 2.90 4.46
N ARG A 27 -26.55 3.68 5.30
CA ARG A 27 -26.18 5.07 4.99
C ARG A 27 -25.40 5.11 3.67
N CYS A 28 -25.84 5.95 2.74
CA CYS A 28 -25.10 6.26 1.53
C CYS A 28 -24.11 7.39 1.83
N TRP A 29 -22.82 7.12 1.66
CA TRP A 29 -21.77 8.13 1.82
C TRP A 29 -21.61 8.92 0.53
N THR A 30 -21.73 10.23 0.62
CA THR A 30 -21.44 11.13 -0.50
C THR A 30 -19.95 11.38 -0.63
N SER A 31 -19.48 11.71 -1.84
CA SER A 31 -18.06 12.04 -2.06
C SER A 31 -17.58 13.20 -1.18
N LYS A 32 -18.43 14.22 -0.97
CA LYS A 32 -18.11 15.38 -0.11
C LYS A 32 -17.90 14.99 1.35
N GLU A 33 -18.71 14.08 1.88
CA GLU A 33 -18.54 13.57 3.25
C GLU A 33 -17.23 12.78 3.37
N ILE A 34 -16.94 11.92 2.39
CA ILE A 34 -15.69 11.15 2.35
C ILE A 34 -14.48 12.09 2.30
N GLU A 35 -14.50 13.08 1.42
CA GLU A 35 -13.46 14.08 1.31
C GLU A 35 -13.26 14.86 2.61
N SER A 36 -14.35 15.25 3.28
CA SER A 36 -14.27 15.99 4.55
C SER A 36 -13.66 15.13 5.66
N VAL A 37 -13.99 13.83 5.72
CA VAL A 37 -13.36 12.88 6.66
C VAL A 37 -11.88 12.72 6.35
N LEU A 38 -11.52 12.50 5.08
CA LEU A 38 -10.12 12.31 4.68
C LEU A 38 -9.28 13.55 4.92
N GLN A 39 -9.80 14.75 4.61
CA GLN A 39 -9.11 16.01 4.88
C GLN A 39 -8.79 16.16 6.36
N HIS A 40 -9.74 15.82 7.24
CA HIS A 40 -9.48 15.86 8.68
C HIS A 40 -8.37 14.88 9.11
N LEU A 41 -8.32 13.68 8.54
CA LEU A 41 -7.26 12.71 8.82
C LEU A 41 -5.87 13.22 8.37
N VAL A 42 -5.81 13.86 7.20
CA VAL A 42 -4.58 14.50 6.71
C VAL A 42 -4.12 15.59 7.68
N ASP A 43 -5.04 16.46 8.14
CA ASP A 43 -4.71 17.54 9.08
C ASP A 43 -4.18 16.99 10.42
N VAL A 44 -4.75 15.89 10.91
CA VAL A 44 -4.29 15.19 12.12
C VAL A 44 -2.84 14.71 11.93
N ILE A 45 -2.53 14.07 10.80
CA ILE A 45 -1.17 13.60 10.52
C ILE A 45 -0.19 14.77 10.38
N LYS A 46 -0.58 15.84 9.67
CA LYS A 46 0.25 17.06 9.52
C LYS A 46 0.52 17.73 10.86
N SER A 47 -0.39 17.60 11.83
CA SER A 47 -0.17 18.05 13.20
C SER A 47 0.74 17.15 14.04
N GLY A 48 1.28 16.06 13.48
CA GLY A 48 2.17 15.12 14.16
C GLY A 48 1.45 14.13 15.08
N LYS A 49 0.11 14.04 15.01
CA LYS A 49 -0.68 13.14 15.86
C LYS A 49 -0.89 11.80 15.16
N CYS A 50 -0.83 10.72 15.94
CA CYS A 50 -1.19 9.39 15.45
C CYS A 50 -2.72 9.26 15.29
N ILE A 51 -3.15 8.64 14.20
CA ILE A 51 -4.54 8.23 14.01
C ILE A 51 -4.87 7.09 14.97
N GLU A 52 -6.06 7.11 15.59
CA GLU A 52 -6.64 6.05 16.44
C GLU A 52 -5.91 5.71 17.76
N LYS A 53 -4.78 6.33 18.09
CA LYS A 53 -4.10 6.12 19.38
C LYS A 53 -4.45 7.21 20.41
N PRO A 54 -4.73 6.85 21.69
CA PRO A 54 -4.79 5.50 22.25
C PRO A 54 -6.15 4.79 22.03
N ASN A 55 -7.20 5.52 21.67
CA ASN A 55 -8.55 4.97 21.55
C ASN A 55 -9.22 5.49 20.26
N ALA A 56 -9.58 4.57 19.36
CA ALA A 56 -10.27 4.89 18.12
C ALA A 56 -11.64 5.57 18.38
N THR A 57 -12.37 5.14 19.41
CA THR A 57 -13.72 5.64 19.71
C THR A 57 -13.72 7.13 20.05
N SER A 58 -12.79 7.58 20.90
CA SER A 58 -12.67 8.99 21.27
C SER A 58 -12.17 9.84 20.10
N PHE A 59 -11.30 9.29 19.27
CA PHE A 59 -10.83 9.94 18.05
C PHE A 59 -12.00 10.24 17.10
N TYR A 60 -12.81 9.24 16.75
CA TYR A 60 -13.94 9.43 15.83
C TYR A 60 -15.08 10.26 16.42
N ALA A 61 -15.28 10.23 17.74
CA ALA A 61 -16.19 11.15 18.40
C ALA A 61 -15.73 12.62 18.26
N THR A 62 -14.43 12.87 18.39
CA THR A 62 -13.84 14.21 18.20
C THR A 62 -13.91 14.64 16.73
N LEU A 63 -13.71 13.72 15.81
CA LEU A 63 -13.85 13.97 14.37
C LEU A 63 -15.26 14.45 14.02
N LEU A 64 -16.30 13.81 14.57
CA LEU A 64 -17.70 14.20 14.34
C LEU A 64 -18.05 15.59 14.88
N GLN A 65 -17.34 16.08 15.89
CA GLN A 65 -17.53 17.46 16.36
C GLN A 65 -16.97 18.50 15.37
N LYS A 66 -15.96 18.12 14.59
CA LYS A 66 -15.27 19.00 13.63
C LYS A 66 -15.84 18.89 12.22
N VAL A 67 -16.21 17.69 11.82
CA VAL A 67 -16.78 17.40 10.50
C VAL A 67 -18.29 17.29 10.64
N ILE A 68 -19.02 18.20 10.00
CA ILE A 68 -20.48 18.21 10.02
C ILE A 68 -20.99 17.04 9.16
N LEU A 69 -21.27 15.90 9.80
CA LEU A 69 -21.88 14.73 9.18
C LEU A 69 -23.27 14.51 9.81
N PRO A 70 -24.37 14.82 9.10
CA PRO A 70 -25.71 14.61 9.65
C PRO A 70 -25.94 13.11 9.89
N ASP A 71 -26.59 12.77 11.01
CA ASP A 71 -27.01 11.40 11.37
C ASP A 71 -25.90 10.33 11.36
N CYS A 72 -24.66 10.72 11.67
CA CYS A 72 -23.51 9.82 11.64
C CYS A 72 -23.05 9.42 13.03
N SER A 73 -22.86 8.12 13.28
CA SER A 73 -22.23 7.62 14.49
C SER A 73 -20.72 7.44 14.32
N SER A 74 -19.96 7.52 15.42
CA SER A 74 -18.51 7.32 15.40
C SER A 74 -18.13 5.95 14.82
N SER A 75 -18.94 4.92 15.10
CA SER A 75 -18.79 3.58 14.53
C SER A 75 -18.98 3.55 13.02
N GLN A 76 -19.94 4.32 12.47
CA GLN A 76 -20.12 4.42 11.02
C GLN A 76 -18.91 5.07 10.35
N VAL A 77 -18.36 6.14 10.94
CA VAL A 77 -17.13 6.78 10.43
C VAL A 77 -15.97 5.80 10.48
N HIS A 78 -15.75 5.12 11.60
CA HIS A 78 -14.70 4.12 11.76
C HIS A 78 -14.80 3.00 10.71
N HIS A 79 -15.99 2.43 10.50
CA HIS A 79 -16.20 1.42 9.47
C HIS A 79 -15.94 1.98 8.06
N GLN A 80 -16.33 3.22 7.80
CA GLN A 80 -16.09 3.86 6.51
C GLN A 80 -14.60 4.08 6.25
N VAL A 81 -13.85 4.58 7.24
CA VAL A 81 -12.40 4.72 7.16
C VAL A 81 -11.73 3.35 6.98
N GLY A 82 -12.19 2.32 7.70
CA GLY A 82 -11.74 0.94 7.51
C GLY A 82 -11.98 0.41 6.10
N ASN A 83 -13.14 0.71 5.50
CA ASN A 83 -13.45 0.34 4.11
C ASN A 83 -12.55 1.08 3.11
N LEU A 84 -12.29 2.38 3.33
CA LEU A 84 -11.36 3.16 2.51
C LEU A 84 -9.94 2.60 2.59
N LYS A 85 -9.48 2.27 3.80
CA LYS A 85 -8.18 1.62 4.02
C LYS A 85 -8.09 0.27 3.29
N LYS A 86 -9.14 -0.55 3.34
CA LYS A 86 -9.20 -1.82 2.59
C LYS A 86 -9.08 -1.60 1.07
N LYS A 87 -9.82 -0.63 0.51
CA LYS A 87 -9.74 -0.29 -0.92
C LYS A 87 -8.34 0.21 -1.31
N TYR A 88 -7.74 1.06 -0.49
CA TYR A 88 -6.37 1.52 -0.68
C TYR A 88 -5.38 0.35 -0.70
N GLN A 89 -5.44 -0.54 0.29
CA GLN A 89 -4.56 -1.72 0.37
C GLN A 89 -4.75 -2.66 -0.84
N GLN A 90 -5.99 -2.91 -1.27
CA GLN A 90 -6.26 -3.68 -2.48
C GLN A 90 -5.63 -3.04 -3.72
N THR A 91 -5.74 -1.71 -3.84
CA THR A 91 -5.14 -0.95 -4.95
C THR A 91 -3.62 -0.97 -4.88
N LEU A 92 -3.05 -0.91 -3.67
CA LEU A 92 -1.61 -1.02 -3.44
C LEU A 92 -1.07 -2.41 -3.81
N THR A 93 -1.77 -3.48 -3.42
CA THR A 93 -1.44 -4.85 -3.82
C THR A 93 -1.55 -5.03 -5.34
N TRP A 94 -2.59 -4.49 -5.97
CA TRP A 94 -2.72 -4.53 -7.43
C TRP A 94 -1.57 -3.79 -8.12
N ARG A 95 -1.20 -2.61 -7.60
CA ARG A 95 -0.07 -1.81 -8.08
C ARG A 95 1.26 -2.57 -7.98
N SER A 96 1.50 -3.32 -6.91
CA SER A 96 2.76 -4.06 -6.73
C SER A 96 2.83 -5.36 -7.55
N GLN A 97 1.70 -6.04 -7.77
CA GLN A 97 1.65 -7.32 -8.49
C GLN A 97 1.45 -7.16 -10.00
N THR A 98 0.35 -6.52 -10.40
CA THR A 98 -0.09 -6.47 -11.81
C THR A 98 0.34 -5.17 -12.49
N GLY A 99 0.55 -4.11 -11.70
CA GLY A 99 0.89 -2.78 -12.20
C GLY A 99 2.15 -2.72 -13.07
N GLN A 100 3.13 -3.61 -12.86
CA GLN A 100 4.37 -3.61 -13.65
C GLN A 100 4.17 -4.00 -15.12
N GLY A 101 3.25 -4.94 -15.42
CA GLY A 101 2.96 -5.34 -16.80
C GLY A 101 2.12 -4.29 -17.55
N VAL A 102 1.11 -3.74 -16.86
CA VAL A 102 0.20 -2.74 -17.44
C VAL A 102 0.94 -1.44 -17.81
N LEU A 103 1.93 -1.05 -17.00
CA LEU A 103 2.74 0.14 -17.26
C LEU A 103 3.55 0.03 -18.56
N ALA A 104 4.08 -1.17 -18.85
CA ALA A 104 4.86 -1.43 -20.05
C ALA A 104 3.99 -1.51 -21.32
N GLU A 105 2.78 -2.05 -21.21
CA GLU A 105 1.90 -2.30 -22.37
C GLU A 105 1.03 -1.09 -22.76
N HIS A 106 0.47 -0.39 -21.78
CA HIS A 106 -0.53 0.67 -22.01
C HIS A 106 -0.09 2.06 -21.55
N GLY A 107 1.09 2.16 -20.92
CA GLY A 107 1.68 3.42 -20.48
C GLY A 107 1.12 3.96 -19.16
N GLU A 108 1.72 5.07 -18.69
CA GLU A 108 1.43 5.64 -17.37
C GLU A 108 0.01 6.19 -17.20
N GLN A 109 -0.60 6.70 -18.26
CA GLN A 109 -1.91 7.33 -18.17
C GLN A 109 -2.99 6.30 -17.86
N TYR A 110 -2.99 5.18 -18.58
CA TYR A 110 -3.91 4.07 -18.34
C TYR A 110 -3.76 3.48 -16.93
N PHE A 111 -2.51 3.39 -16.47
CA PHE A 111 -2.21 2.96 -15.12
C PHE A 111 -2.82 3.88 -14.05
N LYS A 112 -2.66 5.20 -14.19
CA LYS A 112 -3.26 6.20 -13.29
C LYS A 112 -4.78 6.17 -13.32
N ASP A 113 -5.38 6.04 -14.50
CA ASP A 113 -6.84 5.97 -14.65
C ASP A 113 -7.41 4.70 -13.99
N THR A 114 -6.70 3.58 -14.10
CA THR A 114 -7.07 2.32 -13.42
C THR A 114 -7.03 2.46 -11.91
N ILE A 115 -5.96 3.06 -11.35
CA ILE A 115 -5.87 3.34 -9.90
C ILE A 115 -7.03 4.22 -9.45
N LYS A 116 -7.33 5.29 -10.19
CA LYS A 116 -8.40 6.23 -9.87
C LYS A 116 -9.78 5.56 -9.94
N GLN A 117 -9.98 4.61 -10.85
CA GLN A 117 -11.21 3.83 -10.94
C GLN A 117 -11.37 2.87 -9.75
N MET A 118 -10.28 2.22 -9.31
CA MET A 118 -10.30 1.31 -8.15
C MET A 118 -10.47 2.06 -6.83
N CYS A 119 -9.73 3.16 -6.67
CA CYS A 119 -9.69 3.97 -5.47
C CYS A 119 -9.63 5.47 -5.86
N PRO A 120 -10.79 6.15 -5.91
CA PRO A 120 -10.87 7.56 -6.30
C PRO A 120 -10.04 8.52 -5.43
N HIS A 121 -9.76 8.13 -4.20
CA HIS A 121 -9.00 8.93 -3.23
C HIS A 121 -7.63 8.31 -2.92
N PHE A 122 -7.04 7.60 -3.89
CA PHE A 122 -5.78 6.87 -3.69
C PHE A 122 -4.67 7.78 -3.14
N ASP A 123 -4.42 8.92 -3.76
CA ASP A 123 -3.31 9.82 -3.38
C ASP A 123 -3.46 10.36 -1.95
N THR A 124 -4.67 10.76 -1.56
CA THR A 124 -4.96 11.22 -0.20
C THR A 124 -4.82 10.08 0.81
N LEU A 125 -5.24 8.87 0.45
CA LEU A 125 -5.10 7.68 1.30
C LEU A 125 -3.63 7.24 1.42
N ASP A 126 -2.82 7.43 0.38
CA ASP A 126 -1.37 7.19 0.39
C ASP A 126 -0.65 8.18 1.33
N GLU A 127 -1.09 9.45 1.35
CA GLU A 127 -0.57 10.43 2.31
C GLU A 127 -0.91 10.06 3.77
N ILE A 128 -2.06 9.41 4.00
CA ILE A 128 -2.54 9.03 5.33
C ILE A 128 -1.94 7.70 5.81
N PHE A 129 -2.02 6.67 4.96
CA PHE A 129 -1.75 5.28 5.30
C PHE A 129 -0.52 4.70 4.60
N GLY A 130 0.08 5.43 3.68
CA GLY A 130 1.32 5.01 3.05
C GLY A 130 2.41 4.83 4.09
N GLU A 131 3.38 3.98 3.77
CA GLU A 131 4.61 3.84 4.54
C GLU A 131 5.41 5.14 4.41
N LYS A 132 5.00 6.17 5.13
CA LYS A 132 5.90 7.25 5.51
C LYS A 132 6.92 6.56 6.38
N LEU A 133 8.07 6.26 5.78
CA LEU A 133 9.29 5.91 6.50
C LEU A 133 9.30 6.86 7.68
N SER A 134 9.11 6.32 8.88
CA SER A 134 9.29 7.06 10.10
C SER A 134 10.79 7.35 10.14
N ILE A 135 11.19 8.37 9.39
CA ILE A 135 12.46 9.04 9.54
C ILE A 135 12.28 9.74 10.88
N ASN A 136 12.36 8.96 11.96
CA ASN A 136 12.93 9.47 13.18
C ASN A 136 14.31 9.91 12.71
N PRO A 137 14.58 11.23 12.57
CA PRO A 137 15.92 11.65 12.25
C PRO A 137 16.81 10.95 13.26
N PRO A 138 17.85 10.20 12.81
CA PRO A 138 18.72 9.48 13.72
C PRO A 138 19.11 10.48 14.78
N PHE A 139 18.73 10.18 16.02
CA PHE A 139 18.95 11.07 17.14
C PHE A 139 20.45 11.33 17.14
N THR A 140 20.85 12.51 16.65
CA THR A 140 22.25 12.92 16.71
C THR A 140 22.46 13.11 18.18
N LEU A 141 23.03 12.09 18.82
CA LEU A 141 23.67 12.23 20.11
C LEU A 141 24.71 13.32 19.90
N ASP A 142 24.32 14.54 20.24
CA ASP A 142 25.21 15.67 20.36
C ASP A 142 26.28 15.22 21.35
N SER A 143 27.40 14.81 20.79
CA SER A 143 28.55 14.30 21.53
C SER A 143 29.30 15.52 22.03
N SER A 144 28.65 16.27 22.91
CA SER A 144 29.25 17.31 23.72
C SER A 144 29.27 16.84 25.17
N GLU A 145 30.52 16.61 25.61
CA GLU A 145 31.00 16.59 26.98
C GLU A 145 30.76 15.31 27.80
N ILE A 146 31.75 14.42 27.66
CA ILE A 146 32.18 13.48 28.69
C ILE A 146 32.46 14.29 29.97
N ASN A 147 31.53 14.28 30.92
CA ASN A 147 31.85 14.44 32.32
C ASN A 147 31.44 13.16 33.05
N ASN A 148 32.47 12.42 33.48
CA ASN A 148 32.38 11.34 34.45
C ASN A 148 31.58 11.82 35.67
N ASP A 149 30.43 11.21 35.97
CA ASP A 149 30.17 10.74 37.33
C ASP A 149 28.97 9.78 37.40
N SER A 150 29.18 8.71 38.15
CA SER A 150 28.20 7.91 38.89
C SER A 150 27.20 7.03 38.12
N GLY A 151 27.38 5.72 38.32
CA GLY A 151 26.58 4.66 37.73
C GLY A 151 25.12 4.64 38.17
N GLN A 152 24.25 4.39 37.20
CA GLN A 152 22.92 3.84 37.41
C GLN A 152 22.66 2.79 36.33
N GLN A 153 22.56 1.54 36.77
CA GLN A 153 22.06 0.43 35.97
C GLN A 153 20.60 0.71 35.61
N VAL A 154 20.30 0.80 34.31
CA VAL A 154 18.93 0.74 33.80
C VAL A 154 18.62 -0.70 33.37
N PRO A 155 17.50 -1.31 33.82
CA PRO A 155 17.15 -2.68 33.45
C PRO A 155 16.74 -2.74 31.98
N ALA A 156 17.34 -3.69 31.26
CA ALA A 156 16.90 -4.11 29.95
C ALA A 156 15.69 -5.03 30.10
N ASP A 157 14.49 -4.46 30.14
CA ASP A 157 13.24 -5.18 29.92
C ASP A 157 12.23 -4.24 29.28
N ASN A 158 12.16 -4.29 27.95
CA ASN A 158 11.01 -3.93 27.13
C ASN A 158 11.28 -4.42 25.70
N PHE A 159 11.47 -5.73 25.57
CA PHE A 159 11.32 -6.41 24.30
C PHE A 159 9.81 -6.62 24.10
N PHE A 160 9.24 -5.94 23.11
CA PHE A 160 7.83 -6.08 22.75
C PHE A 160 7.53 -7.53 22.35
N ASP A 161 6.87 -8.24 23.25
CA ASP A 161 6.18 -9.50 23.02
C ASP A 161 4.99 -9.23 22.09
N LEU A 162 5.23 -9.30 20.79
CA LEU A 162 4.19 -9.21 19.75
C LEU A 162 3.58 -10.60 19.55
N ASN A 163 2.92 -11.10 20.58
CA ASN A 163 2.09 -12.28 20.51
C ASN A 163 0.63 -11.87 20.72
N ASP A 164 0.04 -11.27 19.68
CA ASP A 164 -1.38 -10.92 19.65
C ASP A 164 -2.16 -11.89 18.73
N HIS A 165 -2.57 -12.99 19.34
CA HIS A 165 -3.96 -13.44 19.36
C HIS A 165 -4.72 -13.56 18.01
N LEU A 166 -4.39 -14.59 17.22
CA LEU A 166 -5.29 -15.15 16.21
C LEU A 166 -6.02 -16.38 16.78
N THR A 167 -6.99 -16.13 17.67
CA THR A 167 -8.09 -17.05 17.95
C THR A 167 -9.39 -16.28 17.81
N ASN A 168 -9.95 -16.30 16.60
CA ASN A 168 -11.38 -16.09 16.42
C ASN A 168 -11.87 -16.74 15.12
N VAL A 169 -12.13 -18.05 15.18
CA VAL A 169 -13.11 -18.70 14.30
C VAL A 169 -14.24 -19.16 15.21
N GLN A 170 -15.12 -18.21 15.53
CA GLN A 170 -16.43 -18.50 16.08
C GLN A 170 -17.35 -18.83 14.90
N GLU A 171 -17.46 -20.12 14.59
CA GLU A 171 -18.48 -20.64 13.70
C GLU A 171 -19.81 -20.66 14.47
N VAL A 172 -20.78 -19.91 13.94
CA VAL A 172 -22.07 -19.66 14.56
C VAL A 172 -23.09 -20.63 13.97
N GLY A 173 -23.65 -21.51 14.82
CA GLY A 173 -25.03 -21.98 14.72
C GLY A 173 -25.25 -23.50 14.84
N PRO A 174 -26.48 -23.97 15.13
CA PRO A 174 -27.56 -23.35 15.90
C PRO A 174 -27.85 -24.11 17.21
N SER A 175 -28.48 -23.38 18.13
CA SER A 175 -29.01 -23.89 19.39
C SER A 175 -30.08 -24.97 19.14
N GLN A 176 -29.87 -26.16 19.69
CA GLN A 176 -30.95 -27.11 19.96
C GLN A 176 -31.06 -27.31 21.47
N ASP A 177 -32.19 -26.84 22.00
CA ASP A 177 -32.70 -27.21 23.30
C ASP A 177 -32.78 -28.74 23.43
N ASN A 178 -32.17 -29.30 24.48
CA ASN A 178 -32.52 -30.64 24.93
C ASN A 178 -32.42 -30.77 26.46
N PRO A 179 -33.37 -31.52 27.07
CA PRO A 179 -33.67 -31.42 28.49
C PRO A 179 -32.72 -32.21 29.38
N ILE A 180 -32.53 -31.67 30.58
CA ILE A 180 -31.86 -32.30 31.72
C ILE A 180 -32.64 -33.56 32.12
N ILE A 181 -32.12 -34.74 31.75
CA ILE A 181 -32.52 -36.03 32.33
C ILE A 181 -31.38 -36.51 33.23
N ARG A 182 -31.57 -36.32 34.55
CA ARG A 182 -30.78 -36.98 35.59
C ARG A 182 -31.26 -38.44 35.72
N THR A 183 -30.51 -39.38 35.16
CA THR A 183 -30.64 -40.80 35.51
C THR A 183 -29.36 -41.27 36.21
N GLY A 184 -29.47 -41.51 37.51
CA GLY A 184 -28.43 -42.15 38.29
C GLY A 184 -28.26 -43.60 37.81
N THR A 185 -27.12 -43.90 37.21
CA THR A 185 -26.73 -45.27 36.89
C THR A 185 -25.54 -45.71 37.74
N LYS A 186 -25.68 -46.96 38.17
CA LYS A 186 -24.96 -47.65 39.22
C LYS A 186 -23.47 -47.79 38.88
N ARG A 187 -22.63 -47.56 39.89
CA ARG A 187 -21.18 -47.80 39.89
C ARG A 187 -20.89 -49.25 39.50
N LYS A 188 -20.47 -49.48 38.26
CA LYS A 188 -19.87 -50.75 37.82
C LYS A 188 -18.37 -50.71 38.09
N SER A 189 -17.93 -51.79 38.72
CA SER A 189 -16.57 -52.23 38.99
C SER A 189 -15.56 -51.81 37.92
N ARG A 190 -14.49 -51.14 38.35
CA ARG A 190 -13.32 -50.74 37.55
C ARG A 190 -12.54 -51.99 37.17
N SER A 191 -12.52 -52.33 35.89
CA SER A 191 -11.53 -53.25 35.32
C SER A 191 -10.13 -52.60 35.33
N PRO A 192 -9.05 -53.41 35.37
CA PRO A 192 -7.68 -52.89 35.38
C PRO A 192 -7.40 -52.19 34.05
N ILE A 193 -6.97 -50.93 34.12
CA ILE A 193 -6.58 -50.13 32.96
C ILE A 193 -5.33 -50.78 32.35
N PRO A 194 -5.33 -51.20 31.07
CA PRO A 194 -4.15 -51.73 30.42
C PRO A 194 -3.07 -50.63 30.34
N SER A 195 -1.85 -50.94 30.76
CA SER A 195 -0.69 -50.03 30.83
C SER A 195 -0.18 -49.50 29.46
N SER A 196 -0.96 -49.64 28.39
CA SER A 196 -0.59 -49.34 27.00
C SER A 196 -0.60 -47.85 26.65
N GLY A 197 -1.05 -46.95 27.54
CA GLY A 197 -1.13 -45.51 27.26
C GLY A 197 0.23 -44.79 27.25
N SER A 198 1.26 -45.36 27.90
CA SER A 198 2.56 -44.70 28.01
C SER A 198 3.33 -44.64 26.68
N LYS A 199 3.15 -45.62 25.79
CA LYS A 199 3.80 -45.64 24.48
C LYS A 199 3.18 -44.61 23.53
N ALA A 200 1.85 -44.56 23.48
CA ALA A 200 1.12 -43.60 22.65
C ALA A 200 1.45 -42.13 22.99
N LEU A 201 1.65 -41.82 24.28
CA LEU A 201 2.08 -40.48 24.69
C LEU A 201 3.52 -40.17 24.26
N SER A 202 4.43 -41.15 24.34
CA SER A 202 5.81 -41.00 23.87
C SER A 202 5.85 -40.75 22.35
N ASP A 203 5.11 -41.54 21.58
CA ASP A 203 5.04 -41.41 20.12
C ASP A 203 4.44 -40.06 19.71
N LEU A 204 3.45 -39.56 20.45
CA LEU A 204 2.88 -38.22 20.22
C LEU A 204 3.89 -37.10 20.46
N ILE A 205 4.74 -37.22 21.49
CA ILE A 205 5.81 -36.24 21.78
C ILE A 205 6.83 -36.23 20.63
N ILE A 206 7.23 -37.40 20.13
CA ILE A 206 8.15 -37.52 19.00
C ILE A 206 7.55 -36.88 17.75
N MET A 207 6.31 -37.22 17.38
CA MET A 207 5.64 -36.61 16.23
C MET A 207 5.53 -35.09 16.35
N ARG A 208 5.24 -34.56 17.55
CA ARG A 208 5.20 -33.11 17.78
C ARG A 208 6.56 -32.45 17.56
N GLN A 209 7.64 -33.08 18.02
CA GLN A 209 9.00 -32.59 17.82
C GLN A 209 9.40 -32.61 16.34
N GLU A 210 9.06 -33.69 15.63
CA GLU A 210 9.28 -33.81 14.19
C GLU A 210 8.51 -32.75 13.40
N MET A 211 7.24 -32.52 13.72
CA MET A 211 6.44 -31.44 13.12
C MET A 211 7.05 -30.07 13.36
N HIS A 212 7.51 -29.79 14.59
CA HIS A 212 8.13 -28.51 14.90
C HIS A 212 9.46 -28.31 14.15
N LYS A 213 10.26 -29.39 14.01
CA LYS A 213 11.48 -29.36 13.22
C LYS A 213 11.19 -29.11 11.74
N ALA A 214 10.18 -29.77 11.17
CA ALA A 214 9.76 -29.58 9.79
C ALA A 214 9.26 -28.16 9.52
N ASP A 215 8.54 -27.55 10.47
CA ASP A 215 8.10 -26.15 10.38
C ASP A 215 9.30 -25.19 10.37
N ILE A 216 10.28 -25.40 11.24
CA ILE A 216 11.52 -24.60 11.26
C ILE A 216 12.29 -24.73 9.94
N GLU A 217 12.42 -25.95 9.41
CA GLU A 217 13.08 -26.21 8.13
C GLU A 217 12.35 -25.51 6.97
N PHE A 218 11.01 -25.59 6.94
CA PHE A 218 10.19 -24.91 5.94
C PHE A 218 10.33 -23.39 6.00
N GLN A 219 10.30 -22.78 7.20
CA GLN A 219 10.49 -21.33 7.34
C GLN A 219 11.89 -20.89 6.88
N ARG A 220 12.91 -21.72 7.14
CA ARG A 220 14.27 -21.46 6.65
C ARG A 220 14.35 -21.54 5.13
N GLU A 221 13.79 -22.57 4.51
CA GLU A 221 13.77 -22.72 3.05
C GLU A 221 13.01 -21.55 2.40
N LYS A 222 11.89 -21.14 2.98
CA LYS A 222 11.13 -19.97 2.53
C LYS A 222 11.96 -18.68 2.61
N TRP A 223 12.68 -18.48 3.72
CA TRP A 223 13.56 -17.32 3.89
C TRP A 223 14.69 -17.32 2.85
N ASP A 224 15.31 -18.47 2.61
CA ASP A 224 16.39 -18.62 1.62
C ASP A 224 15.88 -18.37 0.20
N PHE A 225 14.66 -18.84 -0.13
CA PHE A 225 14.00 -18.56 -1.40
C PHE A 225 13.71 -17.07 -1.59
N ASP A 226 13.12 -16.41 -0.58
CA ASP A 226 12.83 -14.98 -0.62
C ASP A 226 14.11 -14.14 -0.73
N LYS A 227 15.17 -14.55 -0.05
CA LYS A 227 16.50 -13.94 -0.16
C LYS A 227 17.06 -14.09 -1.57
N HIS A 228 17.01 -15.28 -2.14
CA HIS A 228 17.51 -15.55 -3.49
C HIS A 228 16.74 -14.75 -4.56
N GLN A 229 15.42 -14.64 -4.43
CA GLN A 229 14.59 -13.80 -5.31
C GLN A 229 15.01 -12.33 -5.27
N LYS A 230 15.25 -11.78 -4.06
CA LYS A 230 15.73 -10.40 -3.90
C LYS A 230 17.12 -10.19 -4.48
N GLU A 231 18.03 -11.16 -4.30
CA GLU A 231 19.37 -11.12 -4.89
C GLU A 231 19.31 -11.11 -6.42
N LEU A 232 18.47 -11.96 -7.02
CA LEU A 232 18.27 -12.00 -8.47
C LEU A 232 17.69 -10.70 -9.02
N GLN A 233 16.74 -10.10 -8.30
CA GLN A 233 16.16 -8.81 -8.66
C GLN A 233 17.21 -7.68 -8.61
N LEU A 234 18.06 -7.66 -7.57
CA LEU A 234 19.13 -6.68 -7.44
C LEU A 234 20.16 -6.81 -8.55
N GLU A 235 20.52 -8.05 -8.92
CA GLU A 235 21.45 -8.31 -10.02
C GLU A 235 20.88 -7.84 -11.37
N LEU A 236 19.59 -8.08 -11.62
CA LEU A 236 18.92 -7.58 -12.82
C LEU A 236 18.92 -6.04 -12.88
N GLN A 237 18.64 -5.37 -11.77
CA GLN A 237 18.70 -3.89 -11.69
C GLN A 237 20.11 -3.37 -11.96
N LYS A 238 21.13 -4.04 -11.42
CA LYS A 238 22.53 -3.68 -11.66
C LYS A 238 22.93 -3.82 -13.13
N GLN A 239 22.50 -4.91 -13.78
CA GLN A 239 22.73 -5.11 -15.21
C GLN A 239 22.03 -4.04 -16.06
N GLN A 240 20.78 -3.70 -15.74
CA GLN A 240 20.04 -2.63 -16.43
C GLN A 240 20.76 -1.29 -16.29
N PHE A 241 21.23 -0.96 -15.09
CA PHE A 241 21.98 0.27 -14.86
C PHE A 241 23.28 0.34 -15.66
N GLU A 242 24.03 -0.77 -15.75
CA GLU A 242 25.28 -0.79 -16.51
C GLU A 242 25.03 -0.64 -18.02
N VAL A 243 24.01 -1.31 -18.57
CA VAL A 243 23.59 -1.14 -19.97
C VAL A 243 23.15 0.30 -20.25
N GLU A 244 22.35 0.90 -19.36
CA GLU A 244 21.91 2.29 -19.50
C GLU A 244 23.09 3.26 -19.49
N LYS A 245 24.05 3.05 -18.58
CA LYS A 245 25.28 3.83 -18.50
C LYS A 245 26.12 3.69 -19.78
N GLU A 246 26.26 2.49 -20.32
CA GLU A 246 26.99 2.25 -21.57
C GLU A 246 26.31 2.94 -22.76
N VAL A 247 24.98 2.87 -22.85
CA VAL A 247 24.19 3.56 -23.88
C VAL A 247 24.37 5.07 -23.80
N LYS A 248 24.26 5.66 -22.60
CA LYS A 248 24.47 7.11 -22.41
C LYS A 248 25.89 7.53 -22.77
N PHE A 249 26.88 6.71 -22.45
CA PHE A 249 28.26 6.97 -22.80
C PHE A 249 28.47 6.97 -24.32
N LYS A 250 27.98 5.94 -25.03
CA LYS A 250 28.03 5.88 -26.50
C LYS A 250 27.27 7.02 -27.17
N GLN A 251 26.13 7.42 -26.61
CA GLN A 251 25.37 8.58 -27.11
C GLN A 251 26.20 9.87 -27.02
N PHE A 252 26.86 10.09 -25.87
CA PHE A 252 27.73 11.24 -25.68
C PHE A 252 28.94 11.23 -26.64
N GLU A 253 29.56 10.07 -26.87
CA GLU A 253 30.65 9.94 -27.84
C GLU A 253 30.20 10.27 -29.27
N LEU A 254 29.04 9.73 -29.70
CA LEU A 254 28.47 10.04 -31.01
C LEU A 254 28.11 11.52 -31.16
N GLU A 255 27.67 12.18 -30.10
CA GLU A 255 27.39 13.62 -30.10
C GLU A 255 28.67 14.44 -30.26
N GLN A 256 29.73 14.09 -29.52
CA GLN A 256 31.05 14.72 -29.65
C GLN A 256 31.62 14.55 -31.06
N GLU A 257 31.48 13.36 -31.65
CA GLU A 257 31.93 13.09 -33.01
C GLU A 257 31.12 13.88 -34.04
N LYS A 258 29.79 13.99 -33.87
CA LYS A 258 28.95 14.83 -34.73
C LYS A 258 29.38 16.30 -34.68
N ILE A 259 29.65 16.84 -33.51
CA ILE A 259 30.12 18.22 -33.33
C ILE A 259 31.47 18.41 -34.03
N ARG A 260 32.39 17.45 -33.87
CA ARG A 260 33.70 17.48 -34.54
C ARG A 260 33.58 17.47 -36.06
N ASN A 261 32.76 16.56 -36.60
CA ASN A 261 32.53 16.44 -38.04
C ASN A 261 31.84 17.69 -38.61
N GLN A 262 30.89 18.28 -37.88
CA GLN A 262 30.27 19.55 -38.26
C GLN A 262 31.29 20.69 -38.33
N PHE A 263 32.17 20.78 -37.34
CA PHE A 263 33.23 21.78 -37.32
C PHE A 263 34.20 21.61 -38.50
N GLU A 264 34.58 20.38 -38.84
CA GLU A 264 35.48 20.09 -39.95
C GLU A 264 34.86 20.42 -41.31
N VAL A 265 33.58 20.06 -41.51
CA VAL A 265 32.81 20.42 -42.71
C VAL A 265 32.70 21.94 -42.85
N GLU A 266 32.39 22.64 -41.76
CA GLU A 266 32.27 24.10 -41.76
C GLU A 266 33.60 24.79 -42.05
N LYS A 267 34.69 24.28 -41.48
CA LYS A 267 36.05 24.74 -41.78
C LYS A 267 36.36 24.60 -43.28
N TYR A 268 36.10 23.43 -43.86
CA TYR A 268 36.31 23.21 -45.29
C TYR A 268 35.45 24.14 -46.15
N ARG A 269 34.19 24.39 -45.75
CA ARG A 269 33.28 25.32 -46.42
C ARG A 269 33.84 26.74 -46.45
N ILE A 270 34.34 27.24 -45.31
CA ILE A 270 34.97 28.56 -45.19
C ILE A 270 36.23 28.66 -46.05
N ASP A 271 37.09 27.63 -46.03
CA ASP A 271 38.33 27.60 -46.82
C ASP A 271 38.04 27.66 -48.33
N GLN A 272 37.02 26.92 -48.80
CA GLN A 272 36.57 27.01 -50.20
C GLN A 272 36.02 28.39 -50.53
N GLU A 273 35.17 28.95 -49.68
CA GLU A 273 34.60 30.29 -49.88
C GLU A 273 35.70 31.37 -49.95
N MET A 274 36.71 31.30 -49.08
CA MET A 274 37.87 32.18 -49.11
C MET A 274 38.67 32.04 -50.40
N LYS A 275 38.91 30.80 -50.86
CA LYS A 275 39.61 30.53 -52.13
C LYS A 275 38.87 31.13 -53.32
N PHE A 276 37.55 30.94 -53.39
CA PHE A 276 36.72 31.55 -54.45
C PHE A 276 36.74 33.08 -54.40
N LYS A 277 36.65 33.68 -53.21
CA LYS A 277 36.74 35.15 -53.04
C LYS A 277 38.08 35.70 -53.53
N LEU A 278 39.20 35.03 -53.22
CA LEU A 278 40.52 35.41 -53.68
C LEU A 278 40.65 35.32 -55.21
N GLU A 279 40.06 34.30 -55.83
CA GLU A 279 40.08 34.12 -57.28
C GLU A 279 39.26 35.18 -58.00
N ILE A 280 38.07 35.51 -57.48
CA ILE A 280 37.26 36.64 -57.99
C ILE A 280 38.02 37.97 -57.86
N ALA A 281 38.73 38.19 -56.76
CA ALA A 281 39.51 39.42 -56.57
C ALA A 281 40.64 39.55 -57.60
N LYS A 282 41.34 38.45 -57.92
CA LYS A 282 42.40 38.43 -58.96
C LYS A 282 41.86 38.74 -60.36
N LEU A 283 40.63 38.33 -60.68
CA LEU A 283 40.01 38.62 -61.97
C LEU A 283 39.52 40.06 -62.09
N ARG A 284 39.24 40.73 -60.96
CA ARG A 284 38.73 42.11 -60.93
C ARG A 284 39.80 43.19 -60.93
N THR A 285 41.07 42.87 -60.66
CA THR A 285 42.14 43.86 -60.72
C THR A 285 42.36 44.30 -62.17
N PRO A 286 42.05 45.56 -62.53
CA PRO A 286 42.23 46.02 -63.90
C PRO A 286 43.71 45.99 -64.25
N VAL A 287 44.04 45.40 -65.39
CA VAL A 287 45.39 45.49 -65.98
C VAL A 287 45.61 46.97 -66.28
N GLN A 288 46.41 47.64 -65.46
CA GLN A 288 46.91 48.98 -65.80
C GLN A 288 47.88 48.79 -66.96
N ASN A 289 47.35 48.90 -68.18
CA ASN A 289 48.16 49.03 -69.38
C ASN A 289 48.82 50.41 -69.34
N ASN A 290 50.11 50.43 -69.04
CA ASN A 290 51.01 51.54 -69.39
C ASN A 290 51.35 51.48 -70.87
#